data_AF-A0A550I8T2-F1
#
_entry.id   AF-A0A550I8T2-F1
#
_cell.length_a   1.000
_cell.length_b   1.000
_cell.length_c   1.000
_cell.angle_alpha   90.00
_cell.angle_beta   90.00
_cell.angle_gamma   90.00
#
_symmetry.space_group_name_H-M   'P 1'
#
loop_
_entity.id
_entity.type
_entity.pdbx_description
1 polymer ?
#
loop_
_entity_poly.entity_id
_entity_poly.type
_entity_poly.pdbx_seq_one_letter_code
_entity_poly.pdbx_strand_id
1 'polypeptide(L)'
;MAFEKISNSIHDLNSNIQSYMHSNSEYYKLLAFKQGMKGGTALVRFLIMGFLLSVAGMMLSFALAIIISEAIGEPSSGYFIVGGFYLIVFVLIFIFGKEPIEKLVLRKFSKTVFNEKEE
;
A
#
# COMPACT_ATOMS: atom_id res chain seq x y z
N MET A 1 29.68 -14.46 28.65
CA MET A 1 28.57 -14.99 29.47
C MET A 1 27.19 -14.41 29.08
N ALA A 2 27.02 -13.11 28.82
CA ALA A 2 25.71 -12.55 28.43
C ALA A 2 25.24 -12.96 27.00
N PHE A 3 26.16 -12.98 26.03
CA PHE A 3 25.87 -13.38 24.65
C PHE A 3 25.46 -14.86 24.52
N GLU A 4 26.08 -15.72 25.33
CA GLU A 4 25.81 -17.15 25.39
C GLU A 4 24.43 -17.44 26.00
N LYS A 5 24.01 -16.65 27.00
CA LYS A 5 22.67 -16.72 27.57
C LYS A 5 21.59 -16.30 26.57
N ILE A 6 21.85 -15.25 25.78
CA ILE A 6 20.96 -14.82 24.69
C ILE A 6 20.91 -15.87 23.58
N SER A 7 22.06 -16.42 23.18
CA SER A 7 22.13 -17.49 22.18
C SER A 7 21.32 -18.72 22.61
N ASN A 8 21.46 -19.14 23.87
CA ASN A 8 20.71 -20.28 24.43
C ASN A 8 19.22 -19.98 24.50
N SER A 9 18.81 -18.77 24.93
CA SER A 9 17.40 -18.37 24.92
C SER A 9 16.79 -18.28 23.51
N ILE A 10 17.55 -17.84 22.50
CA ILE A 10 17.12 -17.85 21.09
C ILE A 10 16.98 -19.28 20.57
N HIS A 11 17.88 -20.18 20.98
CA HIS A 11 17.85 -21.59 20.61
C HIS A 11 16.65 -22.32 21.25
N ASP A 12 16.38 -22.05 22.53
CA ASP A 12 15.22 -22.58 23.27
C ASP A 12 13.90 -21.99 22.76
N LEU A 13 13.86 -20.72 22.35
CA LEU A 13 12.69 -20.13 21.71
C LEU A 13 12.42 -20.78 20.35
N ASN A 14 13.45 -21.04 19.55
CA ASN A 14 13.30 -21.67 18.24
C ASN A 14 12.82 -23.13 18.35
N SER A 15 13.31 -23.89 19.34
CA SER A 15 12.89 -25.26 19.60
C SER A 15 11.46 -25.35 20.12
N ASN A 16 11.04 -24.39 20.97
CA ASN A 16 9.65 -24.25 21.40
C ASN A 16 8.75 -23.83 20.23
N ILE A 17 9.12 -22.82 19.44
CA ILE A 17 8.34 -22.43 18.25
C ILE A 17 8.19 -23.62 17.29
N GLN A 18 9.23 -24.43 17.09
CA GLN A 18 9.15 -25.67 16.32
C GLN A 18 8.19 -26.71 16.93
N SER A 19 8.22 -26.95 18.24
CA SER A 19 7.36 -27.94 18.89
C SER A 19 5.89 -27.50 18.97
N TYR A 20 5.63 -26.20 19.18
CA TYR A 20 4.29 -25.60 19.09
C TYR A 20 3.75 -25.59 17.64
N MET A 21 4.61 -25.36 16.64
CA MET A 21 4.25 -25.50 15.21
C MET A 21 4.00 -26.96 14.82
N HIS A 22 4.73 -27.90 15.41
CA HIS A 22 4.61 -29.33 15.09
C HIS A 22 3.35 -29.95 15.72
N SER A 23 2.97 -29.54 16.94
CA SER A 23 1.81 -30.11 17.64
C SER A 23 0.45 -29.61 17.13
N ASN A 24 0.40 -28.51 16.37
CA ASN A 24 -0.83 -27.91 15.84
C ASN A 24 -0.68 -27.50 14.35
N SER A 25 0.05 -28.29 13.57
CA SER A 25 0.35 -28.04 12.14
C SER A 25 -0.88 -27.66 11.30
N GLU A 26 -2.02 -28.34 11.53
CA GLU A 26 -3.27 -28.04 10.82
C GLU A 26 -3.80 -26.63 11.12
N TYR A 27 -3.67 -26.18 12.36
CA TYR A 27 -4.10 -24.84 12.77
C TYR A 27 -3.29 -23.75 12.08
N TYR A 28 -1.96 -23.90 12.01
CA TYR A 28 -1.09 -22.93 11.32
C TYR A 28 -1.31 -22.93 9.81
N LYS A 29 -1.58 -24.10 9.21
CA LYS A 29 -1.96 -24.20 7.80
C LYS A 29 -3.26 -23.45 7.52
N LEU A 30 -4.28 -23.60 8.38
CA LEU A 30 -5.52 -22.84 8.27
C LEU A 30 -5.33 -21.33 8.51
N LEU A 31 -4.48 -20.96 9.48
CA LEU A 31 -4.19 -19.56 9.80
C LEU A 31 -3.49 -18.85 8.63
N ALA A 32 -2.47 -19.47 8.06
CA ALA A 32 -1.77 -18.97 6.87
C ALA A 32 -2.73 -18.86 5.67
N PHE A 33 -3.59 -19.87 5.46
CA PHE A 33 -4.61 -19.84 4.42
C PHE A 33 -5.63 -18.71 4.64
N LYS A 34 -6.13 -18.54 5.87
CA LYS A 34 -7.07 -17.47 6.23
C LYS A 34 -6.46 -16.09 6.03
N GLN A 35 -5.21 -15.88 6.45
CA GLN A 35 -4.53 -14.61 6.28
C GLN A 35 -4.22 -14.33 4.80
N GLY A 36 -3.79 -15.34 4.05
CA GLY A 36 -3.56 -15.26 2.61
C GLY A 36 -4.85 -14.94 1.84
N MET A 37 -5.97 -15.60 2.17
CA MET A 37 -7.27 -15.33 1.57
C MET A 37 -7.80 -13.93 1.94
N LYS A 38 -7.64 -13.49 3.19
CA LYS A 38 -8.03 -12.13 3.60
C LYS A 38 -7.20 -11.06 2.89
N GLY A 39 -5.90 -11.26 2.75
CA GLY A 39 -5.01 -10.38 1.99
C GLY A 39 -5.33 -10.39 0.49
N GLY A 40 -5.47 -11.58 -0.10
CA GLY A 40 -5.80 -11.75 -1.51
C GLY A 40 -7.15 -11.14 -1.89
N THR A 41 -8.19 -11.37 -1.10
CA THR A 41 -9.51 -10.75 -1.33
C THR A 41 -9.47 -9.24 -1.18
N ALA A 42 -8.72 -8.70 -0.21
CA ALA A 42 -8.52 -7.26 -0.07
C ALA A 42 -7.79 -6.66 -1.27
N LEU A 43 -6.75 -7.32 -1.78
CA LEU A 43 -6.00 -6.91 -2.98
C LEU A 43 -6.88 -6.93 -4.22
N VAL A 44 -7.64 -8.01 -4.44
CA VAL A 44 -8.57 -8.11 -5.58
C VAL A 44 -9.63 -7.01 -5.51
N ARG A 45 -10.22 -6.78 -4.33
CA ARG A 45 -11.20 -5.71 -4.13
C ARG A 45 -10.60 -4.33 -4.38
N PHE A 46 -9.37 -4.11 -3.93
CA PHE A 46 -8.63 -2.87 -4.18
C PHE A 46 -8.34 -2.67 -5.67
N LEU A 47 -7.91 -3.72 -6.39
CA LEU A 47 -7.68 -3.68 -7.82
C LEU A 47 -8.95 -3.36 -8.60
N ILE A 48 -10.07 -4.01 -8.28
CA ILE A 48 -11.35 -3.77 -8.97
C ILE A 48 -11.81 -2.33 -8.75
N MET A 49 -11.83 -1.85 -7.50
CA MET A 49 -12.23 -0.46 -7.20
C MET A 49 -11.27 0.55 -7.81
N GLY A 50 -9.96 0.31 -7.68
CA GLY A 50 -8.92 1.18 -8.23
C GLY A 50 -8.99 1.27 -9.75
N PHE A 51 -9.24 0.15 -10.42
CA PHE A 51 -9.42 0.11 -11.88
C PHE A 51 -10.65 0.92 -12.30
N LEU A 52 -11.80 0.72 -11.66
CA LEU A 52 -13.03 1.46 -11.97
C LEU A 52 -12.84 2.98 -11.78
N LEU A 53 -12.23 3.38 -10.66
CA LEU A 53 -11.91 4.77 -10.36
C LEU A 53 -10.92 5.36 -11.38
N SER A 54 -9.89 4.59 -11.77
CA SER A 54 -8.91 5.04 -12.74
C SER A 54 -9.54 5.28 -14.11
N VAL A 55 -10.42 4.39 -14.57
CA VAL A 55 -11.12 4.54 -15.85
C VAL A 55 -12.05 5.75 -15.81
N ALA A 56 -12.83 5.92 -14.73
CA ALA A 56 -13.68 7.09 -14.55
C ALA A 56 -12.86 8.40 -14.52
N GLY A 57 -11.73 8.40 -13.82
CA GLY A 57 -10.80 9.54 -13.77
C GLY A 57 -10.22 9.89 -15.13
N MET A 58 -9.84 8.88 -15.94
CA MET A 58 -9.37 9.10 -17.32
C MET A 58 -10.45 9.73 -18.19
N MET A 59 -11.69 9.23 -18.12
CA MET A 59 -12.82 9.81 -18.86
C MET A 59 -13.07 11.27 -18.48
N LEU A 60 -13.02 11.59 -17.18
CA LEU A 60 -13.16 12.97 -16.69
C LEU A 60 -12.02 13.87 -17.19
N SER A 61 -10.77 13.36 -17.20
CA SER A 61 -9.63 14.10 -17.73
C SER A 61 -9.80 14.41 -19.22
N PHE A 62 -10.30 13.47 -20.02
CA PHE A 62 -10.58 13.72 -21.43
C PHE A 62 -11.73 14.70 -21.63
N ALA A 63 -12.80 14.61 -20.82
CA ALA A 63 -13.89 15.57 -20.86
C ALA A 63 -13.40 17.00 -20.59
N LEU A 64 -12.55 17.20 -19.57
CA LEU A 64 -11.95 18.50 -19.27
C LEU A 64 -11.07 19.00 -20.42
N ALA A 65 -10.25 18.13 -21.01
CA ALA A 65 -9.41 18.49 -22.16
C ALA A 65 -10.26 18.95 -23.35
N ILE A 66 -11.38 18.27 -23.64
CA ILE A 66 -12.30 18.65 -24.72
C ILE A 66 -12.95 20.01 -24.45
N ILE A 67 -13.44 20.25 -23.22
CA ILE A 67 -14.06 21.53 -22.85
C ILE A 67 -13.06 22.69 -23.01
N ILE A 68 -11.83 22.51 -22.54
CA ILE A 68 -10.78 23.54 -22.66
C ILE A 68 -10.41 23.76 -24.14
N SER A 69 -10.32 22.67 -24.91
CA SER A 69 -9.99 22.72 -26.33
C SER A 69 -11.06 23.45 -27.15
N GLU A 70 -12.34 23.19 -26.87
CA GLU A 70 -13.46 23.86 -27.53
C GLU A 70 -13.52 25.35 -27.19
N ALA A 71 -13.21 25.73 -25.95
CA ALA A 71 -13.14 27.13 -25.52
C ALA A 71 -12.02 27.91 -26.21
N ILE A 72 -10.90 27.25 -26.56
CA ILE A 72 -9.75 27.86 -27.24
C ILE A 72 -9.94 27.83 -28.77
N GLY A 73 -10.82 26.96 -29.28
CA GLY A 73 -11.07 26.77 -30.71
C GLY A 73 -10.01 25.94 -31.44
N GLU A 74 -9.07 25.34 -30.69
CA GLU A 74 -8.03 24.47 -31.25
C GLU A 74 -8.07 23.07 -30.59
N PRO A 75 -8.23 21.97 -31.36
CA PRO A 75 -8.35 20.59 -30.85
C PRO A 75 -7.20 20.12 -29.94
N SER A 76 -5.98 20.61 -30.19
CA SER A 76 -4.74 20.20 -29.53
C SER A 76 -4.50 20.90 -28.19
N SER A 77 -4.97 22.15 -28.07
CA SER A 77 -4.66 23.05 -26.95
C SER A 77 -5.09 22.51 -25.59
N GLY A 78 -6.29 21.93 -25.50
CA GLY A 78 -6.82 21.37 -24.25
C GLY A 78 -6.01 20.20 -23.72
N TYR A 79 -5.50 19.34 -24.61
CA TYR A 79 -4.63 18.23 -24.21
C TYR A 79 -3.26 18.72 -23.73
N PHE A 80 -2.68 19.75 -24.36
CA PHE A 80 -1.42 20.33 -23.92
C PHE A 80 -1.52 20.99 -22.54
N ILE A 81 -2.61 21.71 -22.27
CA ILE A 81 -2.83 22.37 -20.98
C ILE A 81 -3.03 21.32 -19.88
N VAL A 82 -3.90 20.33 -20.11
CA VAL A 82 -4.15 19.27 -19.12
C VAL A 82 -2.90 18.42 -18.89
N GLY A 83 -2.17 18.07 -19.95
CA GLY A 83 -0.89 17.36 -19.86
C GLY A 83 0.18 18.15 -19.11
N GLY A 84 0.31 19.45 -19.39
CA GLY A 84 1.22 20.35 -18.69
C GLY A 84 0.86 20.48 -17.20
N PHE A 85 -0.42 20.58 -16.88
CA PHE A 85 -0.89 20.56 -15.49
C PHE A 85 -0.51 19.27 -14.77
N TYR A 86 -0.70 18.11 -15.40
CA TYR A 86 -0.29 16.83 -14.80
C TYR A 86 1.23 16.74 -14.59
N LEU A 87 2.05 17.30 -15.48
CA LEU A 87 3.50 17.37 -15.27
C LEU A 87 3.87 18.25 -14.07
N ILE A 88 3.23 19.41 -13.91
CA ILE A 88 3.47 20.28 -12.76
C ILE A 88 3.08 19.57 -11.46
N VAL A 89 1.92 18.93 -11.43
CA VAL A 89 1.47 18.13 -10.29
C VAL A 89 2.46 17.00 -9.99
N PHE A 90 2.96 16.32 -11.02
CA PHE A 90 3.98 15.28 -10.85
C PHE A 90 5.27 15.81 -10.22
N VAL A 91 5.78 16.94 -10.70
CA VAL A 91 6.98 17.60 -10.14
C VAL A 91 6.73 18.03 -8.70
N LEU A 92 5.57 18.60 -8.38
CA LEU A 92 5.20 18.96 -7.01
C LEU A 92 5.18 17.73 -6.10
N ILE A 93 4.57 16.63 -6.52
CA ILE A 93 4.56 15.38 -5.75
C ILE A 93 5.99 14.82 -5.60
N PHE A 94 6.83 14.93 -6.61
CA PHE A 94 8.21 14.45 -6.55
C PHE A 94 9.05 15.22 -5.50
N ILE A 95 8.84 16.53 -5.39
CA ILE A 95 9.55 17.40 -4.44
C ILE A 95 8.94 17.31 -3.04
N PHE A 96 7.63 17.50 -2.92
CA PHE A 96 6.92 17.60 -1.63
C PHE A 96 6.41 16.25 -1.10
N GLY A 97 6.33 15.22 -1.93
CA GLY A 97 5.71 13.95 -1.56
C GLY A 97 6.57 13.07 -0.65
N LYS A 98 7.88 13.30 -0.57
CA LYS A 98 8.79 12.47 0.26
C LYS A 98 8.40 12.51 1.74
N GLU A 99 8.34 13.70 2.34
CA GLU A 99 8.04 13.87 3.77
C GLU A 99 6.64 13.35 4.20
N PRO A 100 5.52 13.67 3.51
CA PRO A 100 4.20 13.23 3.93
C PRO A 100 4.03 11.73 3.74
N ILE A 101 4.59 11.13 2.69
CA ILE A 101 4.53 9.67 2.48
C ILE A 101 5.29 8.96 3.59
N GLU A 102 6.49 9.42 3.92
CA GLU A 102 7.31 8.85 4.99
C GLU A 102 6.60 8.99 6.35
N LYS A 103 6.03 10.17 6.67
CA LYS A 103 5.21 10.37 7.87
C LYS A 103 3.99 9.45 7.92
N LEU A 104 3.27 9.26 6.82
CA LEU A 104 2.05 8.42 6.77
C LEU A 104 2.39 6.94 6.97
N VAL A 105 3.46 6.48 6.32
CA VAL A 105 4.00 5.12 6.47
C VAL A 105 4.45 4.90 7.90
N LEU A 106 5.30 5.78 8.45
CA LEU A 106 5.75 5.67 9.84
C LEU A 106 4.60 5.71 10.84
N ARG A 107 3.57 6.54 10.65
CA ARG A 107 2.42 6.60 11.57
C ARG A 107 1.58 5.33 11.55
N LYS A 108 1.36 4.73 10.37
CA LYS A 108 0.62 3.46 10.23
C LYS A 108 1.43 2.30 10.82
N PHE A 109 2.72 2.21 10.51
CA PHE A 109 3.58 1.17 11.07
C PHE A 109 3.77 1.30 12.57
N SER A 110 3.96 2.52 13.08
CA SER A 110 4.07 2.78 14.51
C SER A 110 2.80 2.37 15.25
N LYS A 111 1.60 2.70 14.75
CA LYS A 111 0.36 2.24 15.39
C LYS A 111 0.18 0.73 15.35
N THR A 112 0.47 0.05 14.24
CA THR A 112 0.30 -1.40 14.16
C THR A 112 1.31 -2.14 15.06
N VAL A 113 2.56 -1.67 15.15
CA VAL A 113 3.60 -2.33 15.95
C VAL A 113 3.52 -1.98 17.44
N PHE A 114 3.09 -0.77 17.80
CA PHE A 114 2.99 -0.35 19.20
C PHE A 114 1.64 -0.66 19.86
N ASN A 115 0.51 -0.66 19.14
CA ASN A 115 -0.78 -1.07 19.75
C ASN A 115 -0.94 -2.59 19.91
N GLU A 116 -0.07 -3.41 19.32
CA GLU A 116 -0.09 -4.86 19.54
C GLU A 116 0.58 -5.27 20.86
N LYS A 117 1.09 -4.30 21.63
CA LYS A 117 1.73 -4.52 22.94
C LYS A 117 0.86 -4.12 24.15
N GLU A 118 -0.39 -3.69 23.94
CA GLU A 118 -1.28 -3.25 25.02
C GLU A 118 -2.57 -4.08 25.17
N GLU A 119 -2.66 -5.30 24.63
CA GLU A 119 -3.67 -6.29 25.03
C GLU A 119 -3.04 -7.56 25.64
#